data_AF-A0A5D2WJ95-F1
#
_entry.id   AF-A0A5D2WJ95-F1
#
_cell.length_a   1.000
_cell.length_b   1.000
_cell.length_c   1.000
_cell.angle_alpha   90.00
_cell.angle_beta   90.00
_cell.angle_gamma   90.00
#
_symmetry.space_group_name_H-M   'P 1'
#
loop_
_entity.id
_entity.type
_entity.pdbx_description
1 polymer ?
#
loop_
_entity_poly.entity_id
_entity_poly.type
_entity_poly.pdbx_seq_one_letter_code
_entity_poly.pdbx_strand_id
1 'polypeptide(L)'
;MLGAVGAIAPEILGKAGLIPAETALPWFRTGVIPPAGTYNYWADPYTLFVFEMALMGFAEHRRFQDWAKPGSMGKQYFLGFEKYLGGSGEPAYPGGPLFNPLGLGKMRSH
;
A
#
# COMPACT_ATOMS: atom_id res chain seq x y z
N MET A 1 -9.01 -1.22 -5.98
CA MET A 1 -8.42 -2.19 -6.93
C MET A 1 -7.56 -3.24 -6.24
N LEU A 2 -6.61 -2.85 -5.36
CA LEU A 2 -5.69 -3.78 -4.70
C LEU A 2 -6.39 -4.94 -3.97
N GLY A 3 -7.42 -4.67 -3.17
CA GLY A 3 -8.15 -5.72 -2.44
C GLY A 3 -8.85 -6.74 -3.34
N ALA A 4 -9.36 -6.34 -4.50
CA ALA A 4 -10.03 -7.26 -5.42
C ALA A 4 -9.05 -8.28 -6.02
N VAL A 5 -7.86 -7.81 -6.43
CA VAL A 5 -6.80 -8.69 -6.96
C VAL A 5 -6.19 -9.53 -5.84
N GLY A 6 -5.89 -8.91 -4.69
CA GLY A 6 -5.29 -9.61 -3.54
C GLY A 6 -6.17 -10.69 -2.94
N ALA A 7 -7.51 -10.52 -2.97
CA ALA A 7 -8.43 -11.51 -2.42
C ALA A 7 -8.52 -12.79 -3.27
N ILE A 8 -8.32 -12.70 -4.59
CA ILE A 8 -8.49 -13.81 -5.52
C ILE A 8 -7.17 -14.44 -5.99
N ALA A 9 -6.07 -13.68 -5.93
CA ALA A 9 -4.77 -14.14 -6.43
C ALA A 9 -4.27 -15.43 -5.76
N PRO A 10 -4.33 -15.62 -4.42
CA PRO A 10 -3.87 -16.86 -3.79
C PRO A 10 -4.67 -18.09 -4.25
N GLU A 11 -5.98 -17.94 -4.48
CA GLU A 11 -6.81 -19.04 -4.94
C GLU A 11 -6.50 -19.43 -6.39
N ILE A 12 -6.30 -18.44 -7.27
CA ILE A 12 -5.94 -18.68 -8.68
C ILE A 12 -4.54 -19.29 -8.78
N LEU A 13 -3.56 -18.71 -8.08
CA LEU A 13 -2.17 -19.19 -8.11
C LEU A 13 -2.04 -20.58 -7.48
N GLY A 14 -2.86 -20.89 -6.46
CA GLY A 14 -2.95 -22.22 -5.88
C GLY A 14 -3.51 -23.25 -6.85
N LYS A 15 -4.60 -22.91 -7.57
CA LYS A 15 -5.17 -23.79 -8.62
C LYS A 15 -4.21 -23.99 -9.79
N ALA A 16 -3.39 -22.99 -10.10
CA ALA A 16 -2.34 -23.07 -11.11
C ALA A 16 -1.07 -23.82 -10.62
N GLY A 17 -0.99 -24.19 -9.34
CA GLY A 17 0.15 -24.89 -8.76
C GLY A 17 1.42 -24.04 -8.60
N LEU A 18 1.31 -22.72 -8.67
CA LEU A 18 2.44 -21.79 -8.59
C LEU A 18 2.84 -21.43 -7.16
N ILE A 19 1.95 -21.67 -6.19
CA ILE A 19 2.20 -21.44 -4.76
C ILE A 19 1.89 -22.70 -3.94
N PRO A 20 2.50 -22.88 -2.76
CA PRO A 20 2.16 -23.97 -1.85
C PRO A 20 0.67 -23.97 -1.48
N ALA A 21 0.05 -25.15 -1.44
CA ALA A 21 -1.38 -25.30 -1.13
C ALA A 21 -1.76 -24.72 0.25
N GLU A 22 -0.82 -24.71 1.20
CA GLU A 22 -0.99 -24.10 2.53
C GLU A 22 -1.21 -22.58 2.47
N THR A 23 -0.66 -21.92 1.45
CA THR A 23 -0.79 -20.47 1.22
C THR A 23 -1.89 -20.12 0.24
N ALA A 24 -2.48 -21.12 -0.43
CA ALA A 24 -3.59 -20.98 -1.37
C ALA A 24 -4.95 -20.88 -0.65
N LEU A 25 -5.04 -19.96 0.32
CA LEU A 25 -6.23 -19.77 1.13
C LEU A 25 -7.17 -18.75 0.47
N PRO A 26 -8.50 -18.95 0.56
CA PRO A 26 -9.45 -17.89 0.22
C PRO A 26 -9.30 -16.74 1.23
N TRP A 27 -9.54 -15.51 0.79
CA TRP A 27 -9.25 -14.28 1.55
C TRP A 27 -9.78 -14.28 2.99
N PHE A 28 -10.97 -14.83 3.26
CA PHE A 28 -11.57 -14.85 4.60
C PHE A 28 -10.90 -15.85 5.57
N ARG A 29 -10.17 -16.86 5.07
CA ARG A 29 -9.43 -17.84 5.89
C ARG A 29 -7.99 -17.45 6.18
N THR A 30 -7.55 -16.30 5.70
CA THR A 30 -6.18 -15.80 5.86
C THR A 30 -5.85 -15.36 7.30
N GLY A 31 -6.79 -15.41 8.25
CA GLY A 31 -6.63 -14.83 9.58
C GLY A 31 -7.24 -13.43 9.74
N VAL A 32 -7.77 -12.83 8.66
CA VAL A 32 -8.51 -11.55 8.72
C VAL A 32 -9.79 -11.64 9.55
N ILE A 33 -10.47 -12.78 9.49
CA ILE A 33 -11.64 -13.09 10.33
C ILE A 33 -11.26 -14.35 11.11
N PRO A 34 -10.78 -14.23 12.37
CA PRO A 34 -10.31 -15.39 13.14
C PRO A 34 -11.33 -16.54 13.21
N PRO A 35 -12.65 -16.30 13.35
CA PRO A 35 -13.65 -17.37 13.30
C PRO A 35 -13.77 -18.11 11.96
N ALA A 36 -13.37 -17.49 10.84
CA ALA A 36 -13.49 -18.08 9.51
C ALA A 36 -12.27 -18.93 9.11
N GLY A 37 -11.11 -18.65 9.72
CA GLY A 37 -9.86 -19.40 9.55
C GLY A 37 -8.64 -18.54 9.92
N THR A 38 -7.59 -19.19 10.40
CA THR A 38 -6.32 -18.55 10.79
C THR A 38 -5.15 -19.23 10.09
N TYR A 39 -4.08 -18.49 9.85
CA TYR A 39 -2.82 -19.00 9.34
C TYR A 39 -1.68 -18.60 10.28
N ASN A 40 -0.70 -19.50 10.47
CA ASN A 40 0.45 -19.25 11.34
C ASN A 40 1.53 -18.48 10.57
N TYR A 41 1.51 -17.15 10.71
CA TYR A 41 2.54 -16.28 10.18
C TYR A 41 3.77 -16.22 11.11
N TRP A 42 4.78 -15.45 10.69
CA TRP A 42 6.01 -15.22 11.46
C TRP A 42 5.81 -14.41 12.75
N ALA A 43 4.66 -13.76 12.89
CA ALA A 43 4.23 -13.04 14.08
C ALA A 43 2.74 -13.29 14.31
N ASP A 44 2.25 -13.04 15.53
CA ASP A 44 0.83 -13.17 15.82
C ASP A 44 0.00 -12.11 15.06
N PRO A 45 -1.28 -12.40 14.73
CA PRO A 45 -2.11 -11.47 13.96
C PRO A 45 -2.28 -10.09 14.59
N TYR A 46 -2.22 -9.97 15.93
CA TYR A 46 -2.37 -8.70 16.61
C TYR A 46 -1.09 -7.85 16.54
N THR A 47 0.09 -8.47 16.65
CA THR A 47 1.37 -7.79 16.39
C THR A 47 1.44 -7.32 14.94
N LEU A 48 1.03 -8.16 13.98
CA LEU A 48 0.92 -7.76 12.58
C LEU A 48 -0.05 -6.59 12.38
N PHE A 49 -1.18 -6.59 13.08
CA PHE A 49 -2.15 -5.49 13.06
C PHE A 49 -1.57 -4.18 13.60
N VAL A 50 -0.86 -4.21 14.73
CA VAL A 50 -0.21 -3.00 15.29
C VAL A 50 0.88 -2.51 14.34
N PHE A 51 1.63 -3.43 13.74
CA PHE A 51 2.68 -3.10 12.78
C PHE A 51 2.11 -2.42 11.51
N GLU A 52 1.04 -2.96 10.91
CA GLU A 52 0.40 -2.30 9.77
C GLU A 52 -0.19 -0.95 10.15
N MET A 53 -0.79 -0.83 11.35
CA MET A 53 -1.37 0.43 11.82
C MET A 53 -0.31 1.51 12.03
N ALA A 54 0.90 1.15 12.47
CA ALA A 54 2.02 2.08 12.57
C ALA A 54 2.48 2.56 11.19
N LEU A 55 2.66 1.65 10.23
CA LEU A 55 3.10 1.98 8.87
C LEU A 55 2.05 2.78 8.09
N MET A 56 0.80 2.31 8.09
CA MET A 56 -0.32 3.00 7.46
C MET A 56 -0.65 4.30 8.18
N GLY A 57 -0.54 4.34 9.51
CA GLY A 57 -0.65 5.57 10.28
C GLY A 57 0.32 6.63 9.77
N PHE A 58 1.59 6.27 9.58
CA PHE A 58 2.57 7.20 9.02
C PHE A 58 2.21 7.66 7.59
N ALA A 59 1.86 6.74 6.70
CA ALA A 59 1.53 7.06 5.31
C ALA A 59 0.26 7.93 5.18
N GLU A 60 -0.81 7.57 5.89
CA GLU A 60 -2.10 8.25 5.83
C GLU A 60 -2.04 9.64 6.49
N HIS A 61 -1.33 9.80 7.60
CA HIS A 61 -1.17 11.14 8.21
C HIS A 61 -0.43 12.08 7.26
N ARG A 62 0.61 11.61 6.55
CA ARG A 62 1.30 12.44 5.56
C ARG A 62 0.42 12.78 4.36
N ARG A 63 -0.37 11.82 3.86
CA ARG A 63 -1.37 12.05 2.81
C ARG A 63 -2.40 13.09 3.25
N PHE A 64 -2.88 13.01 4.48
CA PHE A 64 -3.82 13.97 5.04
C PHE A 64 -3.21 15.37 5.20
N GLN A 65 -1.96 15.47 5.65
CA GLN A 65 -1.30 16.77 5.78
C GLN A 65 -1.03 17.42 4.41
N ASP A 66 -0.76 16.65 3.36
CA ASP A 66 -0.68 17.16 1.99
C ASP A 66 -2.06 17.59 1.46
N TRP A 67 -3.13 16.87 1.80
CA TRP A 67 -4.50 17.32 1.51
C TRP A 67 -4.84 18.66 2.20
N ALA A 68 -4.54 18.78 3.49
CA ALA A 68 -4.86 19.97 4.28
C ALA A 68 -3.97 21.17 3.94
N LYS A 69 -2.69 20.92 3.64
CA LYS A 69 -1.69 21.94 3.26
C LYS A 69 -0.82 21.38 2.13
N PRO A 70 -1.22 21.55 0.87
CA PRO A 70 -0.48 21.04 -0.29
C PRO A 70 0.98 21.49 -0.29
N GLY A 71 1.90 20.55 -0.50
CA GLY A 71 3.34 20.79 -0.51
C GLY A 71 4.00 20.98 0.86
N SER A 72 3.26 20.82 1.96
CA SER A 72 3.83 20.82 3.31
C SER A 72 4.77 19.62 3.54
N MET A 73 4.51 18.49 2.86
CA MET A 73 5.30 17.26 2.97
C MET A 73 6.71 17.35 2.36
N GLY A 74 7.01 18.40 1.59
CA GLY A 74 8.34 18.66 1.05
C GLY A 74 9.21 19.63 1.88
N LYS A 75 8.72 20.11 3.02
CA LYS A 75 9.41 21.12 3.85
C LYS A 75 10.11 20.54 5.07
N GLN A 76 9.48 19.54 5.71
CA GLN A 76 10.05 18.89 6.88
C GLN A 76 11.04 17.82 6.45
N TYR A 77 12.23 17.81 7.06
CA TYR A 77 13.25 16.78 6.80
C TYR A 77 12.66 15.39 7.03
N PHE A 78 12.72 14.56 6.00
CA PHE A 78 12.23 13.19 6.06
C PHE A 78 13.22 12.26 5.35
N LEU A 79 14.41 12.13 5.94
CA LEU A 79 15.47 11.25 5.46
C LEU A 79 15.88 11.53 3.99
N GLY A 80 15.71 12.76 3.51
CA GLY A 80 16.01 13.15 2.12
C GLY A 80 14.87 12.87 1.11
N PHE A 81 13.77 12.24 1.54
CA PHE A 81 12.62 11.97 0.68
C PHE A 81 11.71 13.19 0.48
N GLU A 82 11.89 14.27 1.24
CA GLU A 82 11.05 15.46 1.19
C GLU A 82 10.94 16.05 -0.23
N LYS A 83 12.04 16.07 -1.00
CA LYS A 83 12.06 16.59 -2.37
C LYS A 83 11.15 15.79 -3.33
N TYR A 84 10.94 14.52 -3.03
CA TYR A 84 10.18 13.59 -3.87
C TYR A 84 8.73 13.42 -3.41
N LEU A 85 8.41 13.89 -2.20
CA LEU A 85 7.08 13.82 -1.57
C LEU A 85 6.39 15.18 -1.48
N GLY A 86 6.91 16.20 -2.16
CA GLY A 86 6.36 17.56 -2.16
C GLY A 86 5.03 17.72 -2.90
N GLY A 87 4.53 16.68 -3.56
CA GLY A 87 3.26 16.70 -4.29
C GLY A 87 3.28 17.58 -5.54
N SER A 88 2.19 17.52 -6.31
CA SER A 88 1.97 18.29 -7.54
C SER A 88 1.14 19.56 -7.31
N GLY A 89 0.63 19.76 -6.09
CA GLY A 89 -0.42 20.73 -5.76
C GLY A 89 -1.83 20.14 -5.85
N GLU A 90 -2.02 19.00 -6.51
CA GLU A 90 -3.27 18.23 -6.50
C GLU A 90 -3.15 17.01 -5.57
N PRO A 91 -3.87 17.00 -4.43
CA PRO A 91 -3.71 15.94 -3.42
C PRO A 91 -4.05 14.52 -3.92
N ALA A 92 -4.96 14.40 -4.89
CA ALA A 92 -5.35 13.11 -5.44
C ALA A 92 -4.33 12.55 -6.44
N TYR A 93 -3.51 13.42 -7.05
CA TYR A 93 -2.53 13.06 -8.09
C TYR A 93 -1.16 13.69 -7.76
N PRO A 94 -0.50 13.24 -6.68
CA PRO A 94 0.72 13.88 -6.17
C PRO A 94 1.90 13.82 -7.15
N GLY A 95 1.89 12.89 -8.13
CA GLY A 95 2.92 12.80 -9.16
C GLY A 95 4.33 12.58 -8.59
N GLY A 96 5.31 13.31 -9.12
CA GLY A 96 6.70 13.19 -8.68
C GLY A 96 7.36 11.86 -9.09
N PRO A 97 8.66 11.69 -8.82
CA PRO A 97 9.42 10.52 -9.28
C PRO A 97 9.12 9.24 -8.49
N LEU A 98 8.41 9.32 -7.35
CA LEU A 98 8.02 8.14 -6.57
C LEU A 98 6.61 7.65 -6.93
N PHE A 99 5.62 8.54 -7.09
CA PHE A 99 4.25 8.13 -7.42
C PHE A 99 3.97 8.11 -8.93
N ASN A 100 4.80 8.77 -9.75
CA ASN A 100 4.80 8.61 -11.20
C ASN A 100 6.24 8.45 -11.75
N PRO A 101 6.95 7.36 -11.40
CA PRO A 101 8.34 7.14 -11.85
C PRO A 101 8.46 7.04 -13.37
N LEU A 102 7.43 6.51 -14.04
CA LEU A 102 7.40 6.30 -15.48
C LEU A 102 6.93 7.55 -16.26
N GLY A 103 6.50 8.61 -15.57
CA GLY A 103 6.07 9.87 -16.19
C GLY A 103 4.91 9.70 -17.19
N LEU A 104 4.05 8.71 -16.96
CA LEU A 104 2.94 8.40 -17.87
C LEU A 104 1.96 9.59 -17.91
N GLY A 105 1.47 9.94 -19.09
CA GLY A 105 0.55 11.07 -19.28
C GLY A 105 1.19 12.41 -19.71
N LYS A 106 2.51 12.46 -19.95
CA LYS A 106 3.14 13.64 -20.57
C LYS A 106 2.67 13.80 -22.03
N MET A 107 2.09 14.94 -22.36
CA MET A 107 1.97 15.37 -23.76
C MET A 107 3.38 15.60 -24.32
N ARG A 108 3.68 15.02 -25.48
CA ARG A 108 4.89 15.38 -26.24
C ARG A 108 4.75 16.85 -26.63
N SER A 109 5.56 17.73 -26.04
CA SER A 109 5.91 18.98 -26.73
C SER A 109 6.77 18.56 -27.91
N HIS A 110 6.24 18.70 -29.12
CA HIS A 110 7.08 18.97 -30.28
C HIS A 110 7.79 20.32 -30.09
#